data_AF-A0A527WLR8-F1
#
_entry.id   AF-A0A527WLR8-F1
#
_cell.length_a   1.000
_cell.length_b   1.000
_cell.length_c   1.000
_cell.angle_alpha   90.00
_cell.angle_beta   90.00
_cell.angle_gamma   90.00
#
_symmetry.space_group_name_H-M   'P 1'
#
loop_
_entity.id
_entity.type
_entity.pdbx_description
1 polymer ?
#
loop_
_entity_poly.entity_id
_entity_poly.type
_entity_poly.pdbx_seq_one_letter_code
_entity_poly.pdbx_strand_id
1 'polypeptide(L)' 'MTEYLKHFEWWIWTWHAISVPNDSATRRRDRFADMINSIESLRDSLHFEEEPASFAAALIRDTGTAQ' A
#
# COMPACT_ATOMS: atom_id res chain seq x y z
N MET A 1 -9.83 20.79 -3.42
CA MET A 1 -9.33 20.63 -4.81
C MET A 1 -8.78 21.99 -5.25
N THR A 2 -7.50 22.06 -5.62
CA THR A 2 -6.82 23.31 -6.00
C THR A 2 -7.41 23.91 -7.27
N GLU A 3 -7.33 25.24 -7.42
CA GLU A 3 -7.85 25.97 -8.59
C GLU A 3 -7.29 25.46 -9.92
N TYR A 4 -5.99 25.12 -9.92
CA TYR A 4 -5.31 24.47 -11.04
C TYR A 4 -5.99 23.18 -11.49
N LEU A 5 -6.37 22.29 -10.55
CA LEU A 5 -7.02 21.02 -10.88
C LEU A 5 -8.39 21.23 -11.51
N LYS A 6 -9.16 22.21 -11.02
CA LYS A 6 -10.48 22.55 -11.61
C LYS A 6 -10.34 23.06 -13.04
N HIS A 7 -9.34 23.92 -13.30
CA HIS A 7 -9.08 24.42 -14.64
C HIS A 7 -8.67 23.28 -15.57
N PHE A 8 -7.80 22.39 -15.12
CA PHE A 8 -7.35 21.24 -15.89
C PHE A 8 -8.49 20.25 -16.21
N GLU A 9 -9.34 19.93 -15.24
CA GLU A 9 -10.54 19.10 -15.44
C GLU A 9 -11.48 19.71 -16.48
N TRP A 10 -11.67 21.04 -16.44
CA TRP A 10 -12.48 21.76 -17.44
C TRP A 10 -11.89 21.65 -18.86
N TRP A 11 -10.58 21.80 -19.03
CA TRP A 11 -9.92 21.63 -20.33
C TRP A 11 -10.06 20.22 -20.88
N ILE A 12 -9.86 19.20 -20.04
CA ILE A 12 -10.01 17.80 -20.45
C ILE A 12 -11.44 17.52 -20.89
N TRP A 13 -12.42 17.97 -20.12
CA TRP A 13 -13.82 17.78 -20.47
C TRP A 13 -14.16 18.50 -21.79
N THR A 14 -13.71 19.74 -21.95
CA THR A 14 -14.03 20.59 -23.11
C THR A 14 -13.46 20.03 -24.41
N TRP A 15 -12.22 19.56 -24.41
CA TRP A 15 -11.53 19.14 -25.64
C TRP A 15 -11.56 17.64 -25.90
N HIS A 16 -11.72 16.83 -24.85
CA HIS A 16 -11.66 15.38 -24.97
C HIS A 16 -12.96 14.68 -24.54
N ALA A 17 -13.97 15.42 -24.05
CA ALA A 17 -15.23 14.88 -23.53
C ALA A 17 -15.05 13.79 -22.45
N ILE A 18 -13.90 13.81 -21.75
CA ILE A 18 -13.60 12.89 -20.66
C ILE A 18 -14.04 13.56 -19.35
N SER A 19 -15.01 12.97 -18.64
CA SER A 19 -15.36 13.37 -17.27
C SER A 19 -14.55 12.58 -16.25
N VAL A 20 -14.00 13.24 -15.23
CA VAL A 20 -13.33 12.60 -14.09
C VAL A 20 -14.35 12.41 -12.95
N PRO A 21 -14.36 11.25 -12.26
CA PRO A 21 -13.56 10.06 -12.53
C PRO A 21 -14.14 9.25 -13.70
N ASN A 22 -13.30 8.94 -14.69
CA ASN A 22 -13.64 8.04 -15.79
C ASN A 22 -13.49 6.57 -15.37
N ASP A 23 -13.98 5.65 -16.19
CA ASP A 23 -13.91 4.21 -15.91
C ASP A 23 -12.50 3.72 -15.55
N SER A 24 -11.47 4.22 -16.22
CA SER A 24 -10.08 3.83 -15.96
C SER A 24 -9.62 4.30 -14.57
N ALA A 25 -9.99 5.51 -14.17
CA ALA A 25 -9.73 6.03 -12.82
C ALA A 25 -10.46 5.19 -11.77
N THR A 26 -11.73 4.84 -12.04
CA THR A 26 -12.54 3.97 -11.16
C THR A 26 -11.92 2.59 -11.00
N ARG A 27 -11.58 1.90 -12.10
CA ARG A 27 -10.91 0.58 -12.06
C ARG A 27 -9.58 0.62 -11.30
N ARG A 28 -8.82 1.71 -11.44
CA ARG A 28 -7.54 1.87 -10.75
C ARG A 28 -7.72 2.10 -9.25
N ARG A 29 -8.71 2.91 -8.85
CA ARG A 29 -9.12 3.08 -7.45
C ARG A 29 -9.50 1.73 -6.83
N ASP A 30 -10.34 0.97 -7.50
CA ASP A 30 -10.83 -0.31 -6.98
C ASP A 30 -9.69 -1.31 -6.80
N ARG A 31 -8.76 -1.38 -7.78
CA ARG A 31 -7.53 -2.19 -7.65
C ARG A 31 -6.67 -1.80 -6.44
N PHE A 32 -6.55 -0.50 -6.15
CA PHE A 32 -5.79 -0.06 -4.98
C PHE A 32 -6.49 -0.46 -3.68
N ALA A 33 -7.82 -0.36 -3.62
CA ALA A 33 -8.59 -0.81 -2.46
C ALA A 33 -8.41 -2.32 -2.22
N ASP A 34 -8.48 -3.14 -3.28
CA ASP A 34 -8.25 -4.59 -3.20
C ASP A 34 -6.83 -4.90 -2.70
N MET A 35 -5.83 -4.18 -3.19
CA MET A 35 -4.44 -4.35 -2.78
C MET A 35 -4.24 -4.00 -1.30
N ILE A 36 -4.83 -2.91 -0.82
CA ILE A 36 -4.79 -2.51 0.59
C ILE A 36 -5.42 -3.60 1.45
N ASN A 37 -6.63 -4.06 1.10
CA ASN A 37 -7.31 -5.12 1.83
C ASN A 37 -6.48 -6.41 1.88
N SER A 38 -5.80 -6.77 0.77
CA SER A 38 -4.91 -7.93 0.73
C SER A 38 -3.71 -7.77 1.66
N ILE A 39 -3.12 -6.58 1.75
CA ILE A 39 -1.99 -6.29 2.64
C ILE A 39 -2.45 -6.34 4.10
N GLU A 40 -3.61 -5.77 4.41
CA GLU A 40 -4.19 -5.79 5.76
C GLU A 40 -4.52 -7.21 6.19
N SER A 41 -5.14 -8.01 5.32
CA SER A 41 -5.39 -9.42 5.59
C SER A 41 -4.09 -10.20 5.80
N LEU A 42 -3.04 -9.90 5.04
CA LEU A 42 -1.73 -10.52 5.24
C LEU A 42 -1.16 -10.14 6.60
N ARG A 43 -1.15 -8.84 6.93
CA ARG A 43 -0.70 -8.33 8.23
C ARG A 43 -1.41 -9.04 9.38
N ASP A 44 -2.73 -9.17 9.30
CA ASP A 44 -3.52 -9.78 10.37
C ASP A 44 -3.32 -11.31 10.45
N SER A 45 -2.90 -11.94 9.35
CA SER A 45 -2.51 -13.36 9.34
C SER A 45 -1.10 -13.63 9.89
N LEU A 46 -0.25 -12.60 10.02
CA LEU A 46 1.10 -12.76 10.56
C LEU A 46 1.03 -12.90 12.08
N HIS A 47 1.11 -14.15 12.55
CA HIS A 47 1.36 -14.44 13.97
C HIS A 47 2.88 -14.51 14.17
N PHE A 48 3.45 -13.49 14.80
CA PHE A 48 4.83 -13.56 15.27
C PHE A 48 4.87 -14.54 16.45
N GLU A 49 5.79 -15.50 16.43
CA GLU A 49 5.97 -16.42 17.57
C GLU A 49 6.29 -15.61 18.84
N GLU A 50 5.66 -15.96 19.97
CA GLU A 50 5.76 -15.27 21.25
C GLU A 50 7.15 -15.32 21.92
N GLU A 51 8.19 -15.85 21.27
CA GLU A 51 9.52 -15.86 21.86
C GLU A 51 10.45 -14.79 21.25
N PRO A 52 10.51 -13.56 21.82
CA PRO A 52 11.70 -12.71 21.67
C PRO A 52 12.96 -13.41 22.23
N ALA A 53 12.78 -14.49 22.99
CA ALA A 53 13.85 -15.36 23.47
C ALA A 53 14.59 -16.08 22.34
N SER A 54 13.93 -16.47 21.24
CA SER A 54 14.59 -17.21 20.15
C SER A 54 15.54 -16.32 19.35
N PHE A 55 15.15 -15.06 19.13
CA PHE A 55 16.00 -14.07 18.45
C PHE A 55 17.18 -13.64 19.35
N ALA A 56 16.93 -13.38 20.64
CA ALA A 56 17.99 -13.09 21.60
C ALA A 56 18.94 -14.29 21.80
N ALA A 57 18.42 -15.52 21.83
CA ALA A 57 19.22 -16.73 21.92
C ALA A 57 20.05 -16.98 20.65
N ALA A 58 19.50 -16.68 19.47
CA ALA A 58 20.24 -16.74 18.21
C ALA A 58 21.39 -15.72 18.18
N LEU A 59 21.16 -14.49 18.65
CA LEU A 59 22.18 -13.45 18.79
C LEU A 59 23.30 -13.85 19.77
N ILE A 60 22.95 -14.40 20.93
CA ILE A 60 23.94 -14.89 21.91
C ILE A 60 24.75 -16.04 21.31
N ARG A 61 24.10 -16.99 20.62
CA ARG A 61 24.77 -18.12 19.96
C ARG A 61 25.79 -17.65 18.92
N ASP A 62 25.45 -16.67 18.10
CA ASP A 62 26.31 -16.16 17.03
C ASP A 62 27.52 -15.37 17.60
N THR A 63 27.30 -14.61 18.68
CA THR A 63 28.41 -13.94 19.41
C THR A 63 29.33 -14.89 20.18
N GLY A 64 28.84 -16.09 20.54
CA GLY A 64 29.60 -17.12 21.26
C GLY A 64 30.43 -18.05 20.36
N THR A 65 30.19 -18.06 19.05
CA THR A 65 30.97 -18.84 18.06
C THR A 65 32.12 -18.06 17.41
N ALA A 66 32.33 -16.81 17.80
CA ALA A 66 33.54 -16.05 17.49
C ALA A 66 34.66 -16.38 18.49
N GLN A 67 35.16 -17.62 18.46
CA GLN A 67 36.40 -18.03 19.13
C GLN A 67 37.27 -18.85 18.17
#